data_AF-A0A1W9XBQ0-F1
#
_entry.id   AF-A0A1W9XBQ0-F1
#
_cell.length_a   1.000
_cell.length_b   1.000
_cell.length_c   1.000
_cell.angle_alpha   90.00
_cell.angle_beta   90.00
_cell.angle_gamma   90.00
#
_symmetry.space_group_name_H-M   'P 1'
#
loop_
_entity.id
_entity.type
_entity.pdbx_description
1 polymer ?
#
loop_
_entity_poly.entity_id
_entity_poly.type
_entity_poly.pdbx_seq_one_letter_code
_entity_poly.pdbx_strand_id
1 'polypeptide(L)'
;MNDTMVAKDITLYDLENRFDLRLSESRQFFPEWQTDSLKTTSEEKKFPDMAKAAYMNLIKYAAMPENAVKLTVLSPLLHLAKLLLPPFHIRTEASVSVTDPNEDITIEGRIDILVLEQNLWVLVIESKRAELSIKVGMAQIQMNNE
;
A
#
# COMPACT_ATOMS: atom_id res chain seq x y z
N MET A 1 -19.92 11.31 -24.11
CA MET A 1 -18.65 12.05 -24.32
C MET A 1 -17.88 11.67 -23.08
N ASN A 2 -17.00 10.69 -23.19
CA ASN A 2 -16.43 10.06 -22.00
C ASN A 2 -15.49 11.06 -21.32
N ASP A 3 -15.76 11.36 -20.07
CA ASP A 3 -14.89 12.23 -19.27
C ASP A 3 -13.73 11.38 -18.75
N THR A 4 -12.51 11.71 -19.21
CA THR A 4 -11.29 11.05 -18.75
C THR A 4 -10.65 11.85 -17.62
N MET A 5 -10.41 11.17 -16.50
CA MET A 5 -9.70 11.71 -15.34
C MET A 5 -8.35 11.04 -15.16
N VAL A 6 -7.37 11.79 -14.70
CA VAL A 6 -6.05 11.26 -14.34
C VAL A 6 -6.04 10.94 -12.84
N ALA A 7 -5.69 9.70 -12.49
CA ALA A 7 -5.72 9.18 -11.11
C ALA A 7 -4.95 10.05 -10.10
N LYS A 8 -3.88 10.73 -10.55
CA LYS A 8 -3.05 11.61 -9.70
C LYS A 8 -3.81 12.84 -9.17
N ASP A 9 -4.88 13.23 -9.86
CA ASP A 9 -5.67 14.43 -9.58
C ASP A 9 -7.00 14.06 -8.87
N ILE A 10 -7.24 12.77 -8.61
CA ILE A 10 -8.41 12.26 -7.90
C ILE A 10 -8.15 12.30 -6.39
N THR A 11 -9.08 12.90 -5.65
CA THR A 11 -9.03 12.96 -4.18
C THR A 11 -9.90 11.88 -3.54
N LEU A 12 -9.71 11.62 -2.24
CA LEU A 12 -10.62 10.74 -1.48
C LEU A 12 -12.07 11.26 -1.53
N TYR A 13 -12.26 12.58 -1.52
CA TYR A 13 -13.58 13.19 -1.67
C TYR A 13 -14.23 12.85 -3.01
N ASP A 14 -13.45 12.83 -4.11
CA ASP A 14 -13.97 12.40 -5.41
C ASP A 14 -14.36 10.93 -5.41
N LEU A 15 -13.56 10.07 -4.75
CA LEU A 15 -13.84 8.65 -4.61
C LEU A 15 -15.13 8.39 -3.83
N GLU A 16 -15.34 9.10 -2.72
CA GLU A 16 -16.56 8.97 -1.90
C GLU A 16 -17.81 9.44 -2.62
N ASN A 17 -17.75 10.59 -3.31
CA ASN A 17 -18.94 11.21 -3.88
C ASN A 17 -19.33 10.67 -5.27
N ARG A 18 -18.39 10.13 -6.04
CA ARG A 18 -18.63 9.71 -7.43
C ARG A 18 -18.58 8.20 -7.64
N PHE A 19 -17.89 7.48 -6.76
CA PHE A 19 -17.67 6.03 -6.91
C PHE A 19 -18.24 5.23 -5.73
N ASP A 20 -19.07 5.84 -4.88
CA ASP A 20 -19.66 5.27 -3.64
C ASP A 20 -18.61 4.57 -2.76
N LEU A 21 -17.37 5.09 -2.77
CA LEU A 21 -16.33 4.57 -1.88
C LEU A 21 -16.68 4.97 -0.45
N ARG A 22 -16.53 4.04 0.49
CA ARG A 22 -16.82 4.30 1.90
C ARG A 22 -15.63 4.00 2.76
N LEU A 23 -15.26 4.95 3.61
CA LEU A 23 -14.32 4.71 4.69
C LEU A 23 -14.92 3.70 5.68
N SER A 24 -14.22 2.60 5.90
CA SER A 24 -14.57 1.62 6.93
C SER A 24 -13.59 1.70 8.08
N GLU A 25 -14.06 2.15 9.24
CA GLU A 25 -13.31 2.10 10.51
C GLU A 25 -13.60 0.80 11.29
N SER A 26 -14.45 -0.07 10.73
CA SER A 26 -14.82 -1.32 11.38
C SER A 26 -13.59 -2.21 11.51
N ARG A 27 -13.21 -2.48 12.76
CA ARG A 27 -12.18 -3.48 13.07
C ARG A 27 -12.54 -4.87 12.52
N GLN A 28 -13.83 -5.13 12.30
CA GLN A 28 -14.34 -6.38 11.75
C GLN A 28 -14.28 -6.45 10.22
N PHE A 29 -13.70 -5.47 9.53
CA PHE A 29 -13.62 -5.48 8.07
C PHE A 29 -12.69 -6.58 7.53
N PHE A 30 -11.61 -6.87 8.26
CA PHE A 30 -10.70 -7.99 7.98
C PHE A 30 -10.60 -8.89 9.21
N PRO A 31 -11.64 -9.60 9.66
CA PRO A 31 -11.63 -10.27 10.96
C PRO A 31 -10.50 -11.31 11.12
N GLU A 32 -9.92 -11.78 10.01
CA GLU A 32 -8.85 -12.78 9.94
C GLU A 32 -7.55 -12.35 10.66
N TRP A 33 -7.25 -11.04 10.73
CA TRP A 33 -6.06 -10.55 11.47
C TRP A 33 -6.24 -10.54 13.00
N GLN A 34 -7.46 -10.68 13.50
CA GLN A 34 -7.81 -10.56 14.92
C GLN A 34 -7.92 -11.92 15.61
N THR A 35 -7.85 -13.01 14.85
CA THR A 35 -7.82 -14.35 15.42
C THR A 35 -6.42 -14.65 15.97
N ASP A 36 -6.35 -15.19 17.19
CA ASP A 36 -5.13 -15.66 17.87
C ASP A 36 -4.34 -16.77 17.12
N SER A 37 -4.79 -17.15 15.92
CA SER A 37 -4.19 -18.20 15.08
C SER A 37 -2.92 -17.74 14.37
N LEU A 38 -2.67 -16.43 14.24
CA LEU A 38 -1.45 -15.87 13.64
C LEU A 38 -0.27 -15.91 14.63
N LYS A 39 0.07 -17.09 15.14
CA LYS A 39 1.28 -17.28 15.93
C LYS A 39 2.49 -17.25 15.00
N THR A 40 3.14 -16.09 14.93
CA THR A 40 4.42 -15.93 14.24
C THR A 40 5.54 -16.57 15.07
N THR A 41 6.29 -17.47 14.43
CA THR A 41 7.48 -18.09 14.99
C THR A 41 8.63 -17.09 15.11
N SER A 42 9.62 -17.39 15.94
CA SER A 42 10.84 -16.59 16.03
C SER A 42 11.60 -16.51 14.70
N GLU A 43 11.49 -17.54 13.85
CA GLU A 43 12.11 -17.55 12.53
C GLU A 43 11.41 -16.59 11.56
N GLU A 44 10.07 -16.62 11.54
CA GLU A 44 9.26 -15.73 10.69
C GLU A 44 9.43 -14.26 11.03
N LYS A 45 9.85 -13.93 12.27
CA LYS A 45 10.12 -12.55 12.71
C LYS A 45 11.46 -12.00 12.24
N LYS A 46 12.47 -12.85 12.00
CA LYS A 46 13.83 -12.41 11.67
C LYS A 46 13.88 -11.49 10.44
N PHE A 47 13.17 -11.86 9.39
CA PHE A 47 13.19 -11.12 8.14
C PHE A 47 12.40 -9.79 8.21
N PRO A 48 11.16 -9.73 8.76
CA PRO A 48 10.50 -8.47 9.10
C PRO A 48 11.35 -7.54 9.98
N ASP A 49 12.01 -8.07 11.01
CA ASP A 49 12.86 -7.29 11.91
C ASP A 49 14.08 -6.70 11.17
N MET A 50 14.69 -7.48 10.27
CA MET A 50 15.78 -7.01 9.42
C MET A 50 15.31 -5.93 8.43
N ALA A 51 14.15 -6.11 7.78
CA ALA A 51 13.57 -5.12 6.87
C ALA A 51 13.24 -3.81 7.61
N LYS A 52 12.68 -3.90 8.83
CA LYS A 52 12.45 -2.76 9.71
C LYS A 52 13.76 -2.06 10.09
N ALA A 53 14.80 -2.79 10.47
CA ALA A 53 16.10 -2.21 10.81
C ALA A 53 16.75 -1.50 9.61
N ALA A 54 16.68 -2.10 8.41
CA ALA A 54 17.17 -1.49 7.17
C ALA A 54 16.42 -0.20 6.84
N TYR A 55 15.09 -0.21 6.94
CA TYR A 55 14.25 0.98 6.76
C TYR A 55 14.62 2.10 7.75
N MET A 56 14.70 1.76 9.05
CA MET A 56 15.06 2.72 10.10
C MET A 56 16.47 3.29 9.90
N ASN A 57 17.40 2.52 9.35
CA ASN A 57 18.73 3.02 9.01
C ASN A 57 18.67 4.00 7.83
N LEU A 58 17.89 3.70 6.79
CA LEU A 58 17.79 4.54 5.59
C LEU A 58 17.18 5.91 5.89
N ILE A 59 16.11 5.97 6.69
CA ILE A 59 15.45 7.25 7.03
C ILE A 59 16.30 8.15 7.95
N LYS A 60 17.39 7.65 8.55
CA LYS A 60 18.27 8.44 9.42
C LYS A 60 19.16 9.41 8.63
N TYR A 61 19.52 9.08 7.39
CA TYR A 61 20.62 9.74 6.68
C TYR A 61 20.22 10.44 5.37
N ALA A 62 18.99 10.30 4.89
CA ALA A 62 18.57 10.92 3.64
C ALA A 62 17.06 11.20 3.58
N ALA A 63 16.70 12.14 2.71
CA ALA A 63 15.37 12.14 2.14
C ALA A 63 15.23 10.87 1.30
N MET A 64 14.32 9.97 1.66
CA MET A 64 14.34 8.59 1.18
C MET A 64 13.94 8.56 -0.30
N PRO A 65 14.85 8.15 -1.21
CA PRO A 65 14.48 7.99 -2.62
C PRO A 65 13.44 6.88 -2.72
N GLU A 66 12.41 7.10 -3.52
CA GLU A 66 11.35 6.15 -3.86
C GLU A 66 11.86 4.71 -4.09
N ASN A 67 12.91 4.56 -4.90
CA ASN A 67 13.51 3.26 -5.20
C ASN A 67 14.10 2.55 -3.96
N ALA A 68 14.55 3.29 -2.95
CA ALA A 68 15.03 2.71 -1.71
C ALA A 68 13.87 2.13 -0.87
N VAL A 69 12.70 2.77 -0.86
CA VAL A 69 11.48 2.23 -0.23
C VAL A 69 11.07 0.93 -0.93
N LYS A 70 11.02 0.96 -2.27
CA LYS A 70 10.65 -0.19 -3.11
C LYS A 70 11.55 -1.39 -2.81
N LEU A 71 12.86 -1.19 -2.65
CA LEU A 71 13.82 -2.25 -2.38
C LEU A 71 13.82 -2.75 -0.94
N THR A 72 13.69 -1.86 0.06
CA THR A 72 13.96 -2.22 1.47
C THR A 72 12.73 -2.49 2.31
N VAL A 73 11.55 -2.09 1.85
CA VAL A 73 10.28 -2.32 2.53
C VAL A 73 9.39 -3.18 1.66
N LEU A 74 9.11 -2.70 0.45
CA LEU A 74 8.06 -3.29 -0.38
C LEU A 74 8.43 -4.69 -0.88
N SER A 75 9.58 -4.83 -1.54
CA SER A 75 10.05 -6.13 -2.05
C SER A 75 10.10 -7.20 -0.93
N PRO A 76 10.68 -6.91 0.26
CA PRO A 76 10.61 -7.80 1.43
C PRO A 76 9.18 -8.23 1.81
N LEU A 77 8.23 -7.30 1.88
CA LEU A 77 6.84 -7.63 2.25
C LEU A 77 6.17 -8.53 1.21
N LEU A 78 6.35 -8.24 -0.09
CA LEU A 78 5.83 -9.08 -1.16
C LEU A 78 6.43 -10.49 -1.10
N HIS A 79 7.72 -10.60 -0.78
CA HIS A 79 8.40 -11.88 -0.61
C HIS A 79 7.84 -12.67 0.58
N LEU A 80 7.67 -12.02 1.74
CA LEU A 80 7.09 -12.64 2.94
C LEU A 80 5.65 -13.12 2.71
N ALA A 81 4.86 -12.31 2.01
CA ALA A 81 3.48 -12.65 1.65
C ALA A 81 3.39 -13.70 0.52
N LYS A 82 4.53 -14.17 -0.01
CA LYS A 82 4.62 -15.12 -1.15
C LYS A 82 3.95 -14.64 -2.42
N LEU A 83 3.75 -13.33 -2.56
CA LEU A 83 3.13 -12.68 -3.72
C LEU A 83 4.04 -12.62 -4.95
N LEU A 84 5.29 -13.07 -4.80
CA LEU A 84 6.26 -13.24 -5.90
C LEU A 84 6.25 -14.66 -6.50
N LEU A 85 5.45 -15.57 -5.94
CA LEU A 85 5.40 -16.98 -6.35
C LEU A 85 4.09 -17.29 -7.10
N PRO A 86 4.04 -18.36 -7.91
CA PRO A 86 2.78 -18.79 -8.54
C PRO A 86 1.65 -18.99 -7.51
N PRO A 87 0.40 -18.64 -7.87
CA PRO A 87 -0.08 -18.18 -9.17
C PRO A 87 0.05 -16.66 -9.42
N PHE A 88 0.70 -15.93 -8.51
CA PHE A 88 0.80 -14.47 -8.62
C PHE A 88 1.79 -14.04 -9.70
N HIS A 89 1.45 -12.94 -10.38
CA HIS A 89 2.31 -12.30 -11.36
C HIS A 89 2.47 -10.82 -11.06
N ILE A 90 3.70 -10.32 -11.20
CA ILE A 90 4.00 -8.89 -11.03
C ILE A 90 4.09 -8.21 -12.38
N ARG A 91 3.49 -7.03 -12.45
CA ARG A 91 3.76 -6.03 -13.48
C ARG A 91 4.25 -4.76 -12.82
N THR A 92 5.33 -4.20 -13.34
CA THR A 92 5.84 -2.89 -12.91
C THR A 92 5.40 -1.81 -13.87
N GLU A 93 5.17 -0.59 -13.38
CA GLU A 93 4.79 0.57 -14.19
C GLU A 93 3.52 0.33 -15.03
N ALA A 94 2.56 -0.42 -14.48
CA ALA A 94 1.36 -0.83 -15.17
C ALA A 94 0.41 0.35 -15.37
N SER A 95 0.15 0.69 -16.63
CA SER A 95 -0.95 1.60 -16.98
C SER A 95 -2.28 0.90 -16.75
N VAL A 96 -3.18 1.56 -16.03
CA VAL A 96 -4.53 1.08 -15.74
C VAL A 96 -5.55 2.11 -16.20
N SER A 97 -6.68 1.61 -16.68
CA SER A 97 -7.84 2.40 -17.07
C SER A 97 -9.07 1.72 -16.49
N VAL A 98 -9.85 2.45 -15.69
CA VAL A 98 -11.06 1.97 -15.03
C VAL A 98 -12.20 2.85 -15.50
N THR A 99 -13.20 2.24 -16.15
CA THR A 99 -14.40 2.96 -16.59
C THR A 99 -15.55 2.64 -15.66
N ASP A 100 -16.19 3.68 -15.13
CA ASP A 100 -17.47 3.52 -14.44
C ASP A 100 -18.57 3.24 -15.49
N PRO A 101 -19.23 2.07 -15.44
CA PRO A 101 -20.29 1.74 -16.38
C PRO A 101 -21.51 2.68 -16.31
N ASN A 102 -21.71 3.35 -15.17
CA ASN A 102 -22.87 4.19 -14.89
C ASN A 102 -22.62 5.67 -15.20
N GLU A 103 -21.41 6.18 -14.94
CA GLU A 103 -21.11 7.60 -15.09
C GLU A 103 -20.37 7.98 -16.40
N ASP A 104 -20.08 7.02 -17.28
CA ASP A 104 -19.30 7.22 -18.53
C ASP A 104 -17.93 7.91 -18.30
N ILE A 105 -17.40 7.76 -17.08
CA ILE A 105 -16.13 8.33 -16.65
C ILE A 105 -15.04 7.26 -16.70
N THR A 106 -13.89 7.62 -17.25
CA THR A 106 -12.71 6.75 -17.30
C THR A 106 -11.58 7.35 -16.45
N ILE A 107 -11.12 6.59 -15.47
CA ILE A 107 -9.95 6.94 -14.66
C ILE A 107 -8.73 6.25 -15.25
N GLU A 108 -7.73 7.02 -15.64
CA GLU A 108 -6.44 6.52 -16.11
C GLU A 108 -5.34 6.80 -15.09
N GLY A 109 -4.51 5.79 -14.84
CA GLY A 109 -3.43 5.88 -13.87
C GLY A 109 -2.27 4.96 -14.20
N ARG A 110 -1.22 5.08 -13.39
CA ARG A 110 -0.06 4.19 -13.43
C ARG A 110 0.17 3.63 -12.04
N ILE A 111 0.38 2.32 -11.97
CA ILE A 111 0.70 1.58 -10.75
C ILE A 111 2.16 1.13 -10.83
N ASP A 112 2.97 1.50 -9.84
CA ASP A 112 4.39 1.15 -9.79
C ASP A 112 4.63 -0.35 -9.71
N ILE A 113 3.87 -1.05 -8.86
CA ILE A 113 3.89 -2.52 -8.73
C ILE A 113 2.45 -3.02 -8.59
N LEU A 114 2.04 -3.84 -9.56
CA LEU A 114 0.75 -4.50 -9.59
C LEU A 114 0.94 -6.01 -9.46
N VAL A 115 0.41 -6.59 -8.38
CA VAL A 115 0.35 -8.05 -8.18
C VAL A 115 -1.03 -8.55 -8.61
N LEU A 116 -1.05 -9.54 -9.51
CA LEU A 116 -2.27 -10.07 -10.11
C LEU A 116 -2.48 -11.54 -9.73
N GLU A 117 -3.68 -11.85 -9.25
CA GLU A 117 -4.26 -13.19 -9.28
C GLU A 117 -5.80 -13.07 -9.40
N GLN A 118 -6.36 -13.55 -10.51
CA GLN A 118 -7.80 -13.58 -10.78
C GLN A 118 -8.52 -12.26 -10.40
N ASN A 119 -9.26 -12.25 -9.28
CA ASN A 119 -10.06 -11.12 -8.80
C ASN A 119 -9.40 -10.35 -7.64
N LEU A 120 -8.21 -10.75 -7.19
CA LEU A 120 -7.49 -10.08 -6.11
C LEU A 120 -6.48 -9.07 -6.68
N TRP A 121 -6.69 -7.80 -6.33
CA TRP A 121 -5.81 -6.70 -6.68
C TRP A 121 -5.10 -6.25 -5.40
N VAL A 122 -3.82 -6.61 -5.25
CA VAL A 122 -3.01 -6.04 -4.17
C VAL A 122 -2.34 -4.78 -4.70
N LEU A 123 -2.95 -3.63 -4.40
CA LEU A 123 -2.38 -2.32 -4.66
C LEU A 123 -1.41 -1.97 -3.55
N VAL A 124 -0.15 -1.75 -3.93
CA VAL A 124 0.83 -1.16 -3.02
C VAL A 124 0.92 0.32 -3.35
N ILE A 125 0.42 1.16 -2.44
CA ILE A 125 0.45 2.60 -2.60
C ILE A 125 1.80 3.12 -2.14
N GLU A 126 2.51 3.76 -3.06
CA GLU A 126 3.71 4.53 -2.75
C GLU A 126 3.33 5.83 -2.04
N SER A 127 3.79 6.01 -0.81
CA SER A 127 3.77 7.33 -0.18
C SER A 127 5.01 8.10 -0.62
N LYS A 128 4.84 9.05 -1.56
CA LYS A 128 5.89 9.99 -2.01
C LYS A 128 6.44 10.90 -0.90
N ARG A 129 5.94 10.76 0.34
CA ARG A 129 6.31 11.56 1.52
C ARG A 129 6.38 10.70 2.79
N ALA A 130 7.07 9.56 2.72
CA ALA A 130 7.29 8.68 3.87
C ALA A 130 7.90 9.42 5.08
N GLU A 131 8.77 10.41 4.86
CA GLU A 131 9.36 11.25 5.92
C GLU A 131 8.35 12.07 6.71
N LEU A 132 7.28 12.56 6.07
CA LEU A 132 6.25 13.36 6.73
C LEU A 132 5.28 12.46 7.50
N SER A 133 4.91 11.31 6.93
CA SER A 133 3.97 10.38 7.57
C SER A 133 4.55 9.74 8.85
N ILE A 134 5.83 9.33 8.84
CA ILE A 134 6.44 8.69 10.01
C ILE A 134 6.87 9.68 11.08
N LYS A 135 7.43 10.86 10.74
CA LYS A 135 7.78 11.85 11.76
C LYS A 135 6.54 12.33 12.51
N VAL A 136 5.42 12.51 11.80
CA VAL A 136 4.12 12.84 12.41
C VAL A 136 3.61 11.66 13.26
N GLY A 137 3.67 10.42 12.75
CA GLY A 137 3.23 9.24 13.51
C GLY A 137 4.08 8.92 14.76
N MET A 138 5.41 9.06 14.69
CA MET A 138 6.31 8.87 15.84
C MET A 138 6.10 9.94 16.91
N ALA A 139 5.91 11.20 16.51
CA ALA A 139 5.58 12.28 17.44
C ALA A 139 4.25 11.99 18.15
N GLN A 140 3.25 11.47 17.44
CA GLN A 140 1.95 11.11 18.01
C GLN A 140 2.03 9.95 19.02
N ILE A 141 2.88 8.95 18.76
CA ILE A 141 3.10 7.82 19.69
C ILE A 141 3.83 8.28 20.96
N GLN A 142 4.73 9.26 20.86
CA GLN A 142 5.39 9.83 22.04
C GLN A 142 4.46 10.74 22.87
N MET A 143 3.47 11.39 22.26
CA MET A 143 2.51 12.26 22.97
C MET A 143 1.40 11.50 23.72
N ASN A 144 1.20 10.20 23.45
CA ASN A 144 0.16 9.39 24.10
C ASN A 144 0.67 8.56 25.30
N ASN A 145 1.86 8.86 25.82
CA ASN A 145 2.48 8.20 26.98
C ASN A 145 2.67 9.14 28.20
N GLU A 146 1.92 10.25 28.26
CA GLU A 146 1.74 11.08 29.45
C GLU A 146 0.31 10.94 29.99
#